data_AF-A0A927PDN8-F1
#
_entry.id   AF-A0A927PDN8-F1
#
_cell.length_a   1.000
_cell.length_b   1.000
_cell.length_c   1.000
_cell.angle_alpha   90.00
_cell.angle_beta   90.00
_cell.angle_gamma   90.00
#
_symmetry.space_group_name_H-M   'P 1'
#
loop_
_entity.id
_entity.type
_entity.pdbx_description
1 polymer ?
#
loop_
_entity_poly.entity_id
_entity_poly.type
_entity_poly.pdbx_seq_one_letter_code
_entity_poly.pdbx_strand_id
1 'polypeptide(L)'
;MHEFPVCRFPEEAGVSSKGILTFVKKALESKLGYHSVVVLRHGKVAAKINFGPYDDKTPHVMYSLSKSFCSAACGFAVAEGLLSWDSKVVDVLPECAPENPSEDLKKITLSHLLCMGSGLHPDSDGFDTHGEDWGKFTLSFPVVHEPGTYFHYNSHGTYLASRMVQKVAGMNIRDYLMPRMFDKLGIKKPDWDTCPQGVCCGGWGLHIASSDIAKFGQLLLQHGMWEGERVLPEGWVENATSVHISNAHHNPDPDSDWNKGYGYQFWRCRFGRYRGDGMFGQYCVVDEEKDMVVAVTAGCNRIDTELDWVHEYLFDAADMEEGTEAEKLELEALLKDLAYPVPSGRGERAVNGTLVLENEEGKTVLTFAQQDADSDIMLTAQAYALPGETAVQTVVFGQGEFRKTRYEDAPFCPTGMDILGAYGWQDGKLTLVARTPDGPYSMDNTFRFEEDGVYVDGCSVAFPFAGEGIKLEGSI
;
A
#
# COMPACT_ATOMS: atom_id res chain seq x y z
N MET A 1 -1.79 3.91 -25.01
CA MET A 1 -1.62 3.05 -23.84
C MET A 1 -0.33 2.30 -24.07
N HIS A 2 0.74 2.69 -23.38
CA HIS A 2 2.05 2.05 -23.53
C HIS A 2 2.05 0.75 -22.73
N GLU A 3 2.38 -0.36 -23.38
CA GLU A 3 2.59 -1.65 -22.73
C GLU A 3 4.03 -2.10 -22.99
N PHE A 4 4.73 -2.46 -21.93
CA PHE A 4 6.06 -3.03 -22.04
C PHE A 4 6.01 -4.40 -22.73
N PRO A 5 7.03 -4.75 -23.54
CA PRO A 5 7.19 -6.10 -24.02
C PRO A 5 7.25 -7.08 -22.85
N VAL A 6 6.41 -8.12 -22.89
CA VAL A 6 6.38 -9.18 -21.87
C VAL A 6 7.23 -10.34 -22.37
N CYS A 7 8.22 -10.72 -21.56
CA CYS A 7 9.06 -11.87 -21.85
C CYS A 7 8.27 -13.16 -21.71
N ARG A 8 8.57 -14.17 -22.53
CA ARG A 8 8.05 -15.53 -22.28
C ARG A 8 8.72 -16.13 -21.05
N PHE A 9 10.04 -16.00 -20.98
CA PHE A 9 10.84 -16.40 -19.82
C PHE A 9 11.65 -15.20 -19.28
N PRO A 10 11.78 -15.05 -17.95
CA PRO A 10 12.59 -14.01 -17.31
C PRO A 10 13.98 -13.79 -17.94
N GLU A 11 14.62 -14.83 -18.47
CA GLU A 11 15.96 -14.76 -19.07
C GLU A 11 16.02 -13.83 -20.30
N GLU A 12 14.92 -13.61 -21.01
CA GLU A 12 14.85 -12.66 -22.13
C GLU A 12 15.06 -11.19 -21.71
N ALA A 13 14.93 -10.92 -20.41
CA ALA A 13 15.27 -9.67 -19.75
C ALA A 13 16.52 -9.80 -18.85
N GLY A 14 17.23 -10.94 -18.88
CA GLY A 14 18.40 -11.22 -18.07
C GLY A 14 18.08 -11.61 -16.62
N VAL A 15 16.85 -11.96 -16.28
CA VAL A 15 16.47 -12.35 -14.91
C VAL A 15 16.37 -13.88 -14.85
N SER A 16 16.93 -14.51 -13.82
CA SER A 16 16.87 -15.96 -13.67
C SER A 16 15.47 -16.43 -13.25
N SER A 17 14.88 -17.35 -14.02
CA SER A 17 13.62 -18.02 -13.66
C SER A 17 13.71 -18.76 -12.32
N LYS A 18 14.91 -19.20 -11.92
CA LYS A 18 15.13 -19.89 -10.63
C LYS A 18 14.84 -18.99 -9.43
N GLY A 19 15.29 -17.73 -9.48
CA GLY A 19 15.02 -16.75 -8.42
C GLY A 19 13.53 -16.45 -8.30
N ILE A 20 12.88 -16.17 -9.44
CA ILE A 20 11.44 -15.92 -9.49
C ILE A 20 10.63 -17.13 -9.01
N LEU A 21 10.98 -18.34 -9.45
CA LEU A 21 10.30 -19.57 -9.02
C LEU A 21 10.45 -19.80 -7.51
N THR A 22 11.62 -19.52 -6.96
CA THR A 22 11.88 -19.61 -5.51
C THR A 22 11.03 -18.60 -4.74
N PHE A 23 10.97 -17.34 -5.22
CA PHE A 23 10.11 -16.31 -4.66
C PHE A 23 8.64 -16.76 -4.60
N VAL A 24 8.08 -17.22 -5.72
CA VAL A 24 6.66 -17.59 -5.80
C VAL A 24 6.32 -18.75 -4.86
N LYS A 25 7.15 -19.79 -4.83
CA LYS A 25 6.96 -20.94 -3.92
C LYS A 25 6.98 -20.50 -2.46
N LYS A 26 7.98 -19.69 -2.08
CA LYS A 26 8.08 -19.17 -0.72
C LYS A 26 6.91 -18.25 -0.36
N ALA A 27 6.45 -17.40 -1.27
CA ALA A 27 5.32 -16.50 -1.07
C ALA A 27 4.01 -17.26 -0.82
N LEU A 28 3.79 -18.39 -1.51
CA LEU A 28 2.63 -19.26 -1.27
C LEU A 28 2.70 -19.93 0.11
N GLU A 29 3.89 -20.36 0.55
CA GLU A 29 4.08 -21.04 1.83
C GLU A 29 4.01 -20.10 3.04
N SER A 30 4.50 -18.86 2.91
CA SER A 30 4.68 -17.94 4.05
C SER A 30 3.45 -17.14 4.43
N LYS A 31 2.42 -17.13 3.58
CA LYS A 31 1.22 -16.28 3.73
C LYS A 31 1.55 -14.79 3.94
N LEU A 32 2.66 -14.29 3.37
CA LEU A 32 3.02 -12.86 3.44
C LEU A 32 2.03 -11.95 2.70
N GLY A 33 1.07 -12.50 1.95
CA GLY A 33 -0.04 -11.73 1.39
C GLY A 33 0.30 -10.91 0.15
N TYR A 34 1.26 -11.35 -0.67
CA TYR A 34 1.51 -10.73 -1.98
C TYR A 34 0.27 -10.78 -2.88
N HIS A 35 -0.09 -9.68 -3.51
CA HIS A 35 -1.24 -9.58 -4.41
C HIS A 35 -0.78 -9.60 -5.87
N SER A 36 0.04 -8.62 -6.25
CA SER A 36 0.62 -8.53 -7.60
C SER A 36 2.06 -8.01 -7.53
N VAL A 37 2.97 -8.68 -8.25
CA VAL A 37 4.36 -8.26 -8.42
C VAL A 37 4.67 -8.14 -9.91
N VAL A 38 5.21 -7.00 -10.32
CA VAL A 38 5.71 -6.77 -11.68
C VAL A 38 7.21 -6.54 -11.63
N VAL A 39 7.95 -7.37 -12.35
CA VAL A 39 9.41 -7.32 -12.44
C VAL A 39 9.80 -6.79 -13.81
N LEU A 40 10.40 -5.60 -13.86
CA LEU A 40 10.91 -4.98 -15.08
C LEU A 40 12.44 -4.99 -15.07
N ARG A 41 13.04 -5.33 -16.21
CA ARG A 41 14.47 -5.15 -16.45
C ARG A 41 14.72 -4.84 -17.92
N HIS A 42 15.62 -3.90 -18.21
CA HIS A 42 15.97 -3.52 -19.59
C HIS A 42 14.74 -3.13 -20.45
N GLY A 43 13.77 -2.44 -19.84
CA GLY A 43 12.53 -2.00 -20.52
C GLY A 43 11.56 -3.13 -20.89
N LYS A 44 11.72 -4.34 -20.33
CA LYS A 44 10.84 -5.50 -20.54
C LYS A 44 10.28 -6.02 -19.23
N VAL A 45 9.08 -6.59 -19.27
CA VAL A 45 8.50 -7.32 -18.14
C VAL A 45 9.08 -8.74 -18.12
N ALA A 46 9.97 -8.98 -17.17
CA ALA A 46 10.57 -10.29 -16.92
C ALA A 46 9.55 -11.26 -16.33
N ALA A 47 8.69 -10.78 -15.41
CA ALA A 47 7.63 -11.58 -14.81
C ALA A 47 6.45 -10.70 -14.36
N LYS A 48 5.24 -11.24 -14.49
CA LYS A 48 4.03 -10.78 -13.79
C LYS A 48 3.58 -11.90 -12.87
N ILE A 49 3.53 -11.62 -11.58
CA ILE A 49 3.20 -12.59 -10.54
C ILE A 49 1.93 -12.10 -9.88
N ASN A 50 0.79 -12.64 -10.31
CA ASN A 50 -0.53 -12.25 -9.85
C ASN A 50 -1.11 -13.38 -9.02
N PHE A 51 -1.31 -13.17 -7.72
CA PHE A 51 -1.92 -14.15 -6.83
C PHE A 51 -3.44 -13.96 -6.89
N GLY A 52 -4.14 -14.72 -7.72
CA GLY A 52 -5.60 -14.70 -7.80
C GLY A 52 -6.27 -14.71 -6.41
N PRO A 53 -7.30 -13.87 -6.16
CA PRO A 53 -8.07 -13.10 -7.14
C PRO A 53 -7.45 -11.74 -7.53
N TYR A 54 -6.23 -11.42 -7.09
CA TYR A 54 -5.55 -10.18 -7.40
C TYR A 54 -4.91 -10.20 -8.80
N ASP A 55 -4.75 -9.03 -9.41
CA ASP A 55 -4.10 -8.86 -10.70
C ASP A 55 -3.28 -7.57 -10.78
N ASP A 56 -2.57 -7.36 -11.90
CA ASP A 56 -1.71 -6.21 -12.13
C ASP A 56 -2.44 -4.98 -12.70
N LYS A 57 -3.77 -5.01 -12.79
CA LYS A 57 -4.58 -4.02 -13.53
C LYS A 57 -5.65 -3.35 -12.68
N THR A 58 -6.06 -3.99 -11.59
CA THR A 58 -7.02 -3.48 -10.63
C THR A 58 -6.33 -2.40 -9.79
N PRO A 59 -6.88 -1.16 -9.73
CA PRO A 59 -6.37 -0.14 -8.84
C PRO A 59 -6.39 -0.63 -7.39
N HIS A 60 -5.28 -0.45 -6.70
CA HIS A 60 -5.12 -0.80 -5.30
C HIS A 60 -4.83 0.47 -4.49
N VAL A 61 -5.28 0.54 -3.23
CA VAL A 61 -4.91 1.64 -2.34
C VAL A 61 -3.39 1.62 -2.09
N MET A 62 -2.71 2.75 -2.34
CA MET A 62 -1.25 2.85 -2.28
C MET A 62 -0.71 3.23 -0.90
N TYR A 63 -1.58 3.72 0.00
CA TYR A 63 -1.15 4.37 1.24
C TYR A 63 0.03 5.31 0.97
N SER A 64 1.10 5.20 1.75
CA SER A 64 2.28 6.05 1.68
C SER A 64 3.06 6.04 0.37
N LEU A 65 2.89 5.08 -0.53
CA LEU A 65 3.48 5.16 -1.87
C LEU A 65 2.94 6.37 -2.66
N SER A 66 1.75 6.88 -2.30
CA SER A 66 1.19 8.14 -2.81
C SER A 66 2.16 9.34 -2.67
N LYS A 67 3.01 9.33 -1.64
CA LYS A 67 3.94 10.42 -1.34
C LYS A 67 4.95 10.65 -2.46
N SER A 68 5.43 9.59 -3.10
CA SER A 68 6.39 9.69 -4.21
C SER A 68 5.76 10.38 -5.43
N PHE A 69 4.46 10.19 -5.67
CA PHE A 69 3.70 10.92 -6.69
C PHE A 69 3.45 12.37 -6.29
N CYS A 70 3.14 12.64 -5.01
CA CYS A 70 3.03 14.01 -4.48
C CYS A 70 4.36 14.77 -4.63
N SER A 71 5.50 14.11 -4.40
CA SER A 71 6.83 14.68 -4.60
C SER A 71 7.09 15.04 -6.07
N ALA A 72 6.63 14.23 -7.02
CA ALA A 72 6.69 14.57 -8.44
C ALA A 72 5.88 15.84 -8.75
N ALA A 73 4.68 15.99 -8.19
CA ALA A 73 3.88 17.22 -8.33
C ALA A 73 4.62 18.45 -7.79
N CYS A 74 5.29 18.31 -6.64
CA CYS A 74 6.15 19.36 -6.07
C CYS A 74 7.33 19.68 -6.99
N GLY A 75 7.97 18.65 -7.56
CA GLY A 75 9.05 18.80 -8.55
C GLY A 75 8.63 19.61 -9.77
N PHE A 76 7.46 19.32 -10.35
CA PHE A 76 6.88 20.12 -11.43
C PHE A 76 6.61 21.57 -11.01
N ALA A 77 5.99 21.79 -9.84
CA ALA A 77 5.73 23.14 -9.35
C ALA A 77 7.02 23.96 -9.14
N VAL A 78 8.11 23.32 -8.70
CA VAL A 78 9.43 23.96 -8.60
C VAL A 78 10.02 24.25 -9.98
N ALA A 79 9.98 23.29 -10.90
CA ALA A 79 10.50 23.46 -12.26
C ALA A 79 9.74 24.55 -13.05
N GLU A 80 8.45 24.72 -12.79
CA GLU A 80 7.60 25.76 -13.38
C GLU A 80 7.74 27.12 -12.69
N GLY A 81 8.55 27.22 -11.63
CA GLY A 81 8.78 28.46 -10.89
C GLY A 81 7.60 28.90 -10.00
N LEU A 82 6.64 28.00 -9.76
CA LEU A 82 5.49 28.26 -8.87
C LEU A 82 5.88 28.13 -7.38
N LEU A 83 6.84 27.25 -7.10
CA LEU A 83 7.46 27.06 -5.78
C LEU A 83 8.98 27.04 -5.92
N SER A 84 9.67 27.09 -4.79
CA SER A 84 11.05 26.67 -4.64
C SER A 84 11.14 25.67 -3.50
N TRP A 85 12.24 24.92 -3.41
CA TRP A 85 12.49 24.02 -2.28
C TRP A 85 12.46 24.76 -0.93
N ASP A 86 12.81 26.04 -0.93
CA ASP A 86 12.82 26.91 0.25
C ASP A 86 11.52 27.70 0.47
N SER A 87 10.49 27.50 -0.37
CA SER A 87 9.18 28.14 -0.18
C SER A 87 8.66 27.82 1.22
N LYS A 88 8.44 28.87 2.03
CA LYS A 88 7.96 28.72 3.40
C LYS A 88 6.48 28.34 3.40
N VAL A 89 6.14 27.36 4.22
CA VAL A 89 4.76 26.84 4.31
C VAL A 89 3.80 27.95 4.70
N VAL A 90 4.15 28.76 5.69
CA VAL A 90 3.31 29.86 6.19
C VAL A 90 3.17 31.02 5.21
N ASP A 91 4.11 31.19 4.27
CA ASP A 91 4.03 32.23 3.25
C ASP A 91 3.11 31.80 2.09
N VAL A 92 3.14 30.51 1.75
CA VAL A 92 2.28 29.94 0.69
C VAL A 92 0.86 29.69 1.20
N LEU A 93 0.71 29.25 2.46
CA LEU A 93 -0.55 28.91 3.10
C LEU A 93 -0.82 29.80 4.35
N PRO A 94 -0.85 31.13 4.22
CA PRO A 94 -1.05 32.02 5.37
C PRO A 94 -2.41 31.77 6.05
N GLU A 95 -3.42 31.29 5.32
CA GLU A 95 -4.73 30.94 5.88
C GLU A 95 -4.72 29.74 6.82
N CYS A 96 -3.67 28.91 6.77
CA CYS A 96 -3.51 27.74 7.62
C CYS A 96 -2.69 28.06 8.88
N ALA A 97 -1.88 29.13 8.84
CA ALA A 97 -1.01 29.48 9.94
C ALA A 97 -1.81 29.99 11.15
N PRO A 98 -1.35 29.73 12.39
CA PRO A 98 -1.89 30.41 13.56
C PRO A 98 -1.65 31.92 13.46
N GLU A 99 -2.45 32.72 14.19
CA GLU A 99 -2.38 34.19 14.13
C GLU A 99 -0.97 34.74 14.45
N ASN A 100 -0.26 34.09 15.36
CA ASN A 100 1.11 34.44 15.74
C ASN A 100 2.02 33.20 15.63
N PRO A 101 2.48 32.85 14.42
CA PRO A 101 3.32 31.67 14.22
C PRO A 101 4.69 31.87 14.88
N SER A 102 5.22 30.82 15.51
CA SER A 102 6.55 30.86 16.12
C SER A 102 7.63 31.07 15.06
N GLU A 103 8.80 31.57 15.48
CA GLU A 103 9.93 31.74 14.56
C GLU A 103 10.37 30.41 13.92
N ASP A 104 10.22 29.29 14.62
CA ASP A 104 10.54 27.98 14.06
C ASP A 104 9.48 27.49 13.07
N LEU A 105 8.19 27.75 13.31
CA LEU A 105 7.13 27.44 12.34
C LEU A 105 7.32 28.20 11.03
N LYS A 106 7.74 29.47 11.10
CA LYS A 106 8.07 30.29 9.93
C LYS A 106 9.24 29.76 9.11
N LYS A 107 10.10 28.91 9.68
CA LYS A 107 11.26 28.33 8.98
C LYS A 107 10.89 27.11 8.13
N ILE A 108 9.78 26.44 8.39
CA ILE A 108 9.39 25.22 7.67
C ILE A 108 9.22 25.52 6.17
N THR A 109 9.88 24.73 5.33
CA THR A 109 9.91 24.86 3.86
C THR A 109 9.23 23.65 3.21
N LEU A 110 9.01 23.74 1.90
CA LEU A 110 8.67 22.57 1.08
C LEU A 110 9.67 21.43 1.24
N SER A 111 10.99 21.70 1.20
CA SER A 111 12.02 20.67 1.37
C SER A 111 11.95 19.98 2.74
N HIS A 112 11.69 20.74 3.82
CA HIS A 112 11.50 20.17 5.16
C HIS A 112 10.28 19.24 5.23
N LEU A 113 9.18 19.59 4.56
CA LEU A 113 8.01 18.70 4.47
C LEU A 113 8.35 17.42 3.68
N LEU A 114 9.02 17.56 2.54
CA LEU A 114 9.31 16.44 1.64
C LEU A 114 10.32 15.44 2.19
N CYS A 115 11.26 15.89 3.02
CA CYS A 115 12.22 15.01 3.68
C CYS A 115 11.76 14.50 5.05
N MET A 116 10.51 14.74 5.47
CA MET A 116 10.02 14.39 6.83
C MET A 116 10.80 15.08 7.95
N GLY A 117 11.33 16.28 7.68
CA GLY A 117 12.15 17.08 8.59
C GLY A 117 11.45 18.33 9.08
N SER A 118 10.11 18.37 9.18
CA SER A 118 9.39 19.60 9.55
C SER A 118 9.66 20.07 10.97
N GLY A 119 10.00 19.15 11.88
CA GLY A 119 10.18 19.41 13.30
C GLY A 119 8.87 19.61 14.08
N LEU A 120 7.71 19.48 13.43
CA LEU A 120 6.40 19.53 14.09
C LEU A 120 6.26 18.41 15.13
N HIS A 121 5.52 18.70 16.20
CA HIS A 121 5.19 17.72 17.23
C HIS A 121 4.52 16.46 16.63
N PRO A 122 4.80 15.25 17.13
CA PRO A 122 4.24 14.01 16.60
C PRO A 122 2.71 13.98 16.44
N ASP A 123 1.98 14.54 17.41
CA ASP A 123 0.52 14.66 17.36
C ASP A 123 -0.03 15.43 16.14
N SER A 124 0.82 16.17 15.41
CA SER A 124 0.44 16.82 14.15
C SER A 124 0.11 15.84 13.00
N ASP A 125 0.48 14.57 13.12
CA ASP A 125 0.11 13.50 12.16
C ASP A 125 -1.14 12.71 12.60
N GLY A 126 -1.86 13.18 13.62
CA GLY A 126 -3.12 12.59 14.07
C GLY A 126 -4.30 12.88 13.16
N PHE A 127 -5.38 12.12 13.30
CA PHE A 127 -6.65 12.41 12.63
C PHE A 127 -7.39 13.54 13.34
N ASP A 128 -7.64 14.66 12.66
CA ASP A 128 -8.63 15.64 13.11
C ASP A 128 -10.03 15.05 12.91
N THR A 129 -10.60 14.49 13.98
CA THR A 129 -11.95 13.91 13.98
C THR A 129 -13.07 14.96 13.96
N HIS A 130 -12.74 16.26 13.95
CA HIS A 130 -13.73 17.32 14.19
C HIS A 130 -13.63 18.57 13.29
N GLY A 131 -12.57 18.75 12.50
CA GLY A 131 -12.35 19.94 11.65
C GLY A 131 -12.32 19.70 10.14
N GLU A 132 -12.82 20.68 9.38
CA GLU A 132 -12.80 20.66 7.90
C GLU A 132 -11.43 21.05 7.29
N ASP A 133 -10.55 21.70 8.07
CA ASP A 133 -9.28 22.26 7.59
C ASP A 133 -8.09 21.58 8.26
N TRP A 134 -7.63 20.49 7.65
CA TRP A 134 -6.49 19.71 8.13
C TRP A 134 -5.19 20.51 8.14
N GLY A 135 -5.06 21.55 7.31
CA GLY A 135 -3.86 22.39 7.29
C GLY A 135 -3.73 23.25 8.54
N LYS A 136 -4.85 23.82 9.00
CA LYS A 136 -4.91 24.53 10.30
C LYS A 136 -4.63 23.60 11.46
N PHE A 137 -5.20 22.40 11.43
CA PHE A 137 -4.93 21.39 12.45
C PHE A 137 -3.43 21.10 12.54
N THR A 138 -2.80 20.70 11.43
CA THR A 138 -1.36 20.34 11.40
C THR A 138 -0.47 21.50 11.83
N LEU A 139 -0.73 22.72 11.39
CA LEU A 139 0.06 23.91 11.75
C LEU A 139 -0.27 24.49 13.14
N SER A 140 -1.29 23.97 13.84
CA SER A 140 -1.59 24.38 15.22
C SER A 140 -0.61 23.79 16.26
N PHE A 141 0.10 22.72 15.89
CA PHE A 141 1.05 22.04 16.76
C PHE A 141 2.39 22.78 16.84
N PRO A 142 3.09 22.71 17.99
CA PRO A 142 4.39 23.33 18.14
C PRO A 142 5.48 22.64 17.31
N VAL A 143 6.52 23.39 16.99
CA VAL A 143 7.77 22.87 16.42
C VAL A 143 8.70 22.50 17.59
N VAL A 144 9.01 21.21 17.73
CA VAL A 144 9.82 20.65 18.83
C VAL A 144 11.25 20.31 18.44
N HIS A 145 11.56 20.32 17.15
CA HIS A 145 12.91 20.20 16.61
C HIS A 145 13.15 21.28 15.56
N GLU A 146 14.39 21.75 15.43
CA GLU A 146 14.72 22.69 14.36
C GLU A 146 14.42 22.06 12.99
N PRO A 147 13.67 22.74 12.10
CA PRO A 147 13.35 22.20 10.79
C PRO A 147 14.61 21.75 10.01
N GLY A 148 14.55 20.57 9.42
CA GLY A 148 15.65 19.92 8.69
C GLY A 148 16.59 19.08 9.55
N THR A 149 16.45 19.09 10.88
CA THR A 149 17.43 18.44 11.79
C THR A 149 16.98 17.10 12.37
N TYR A 150 15.67 16.80 12.35
CA TYR A 150 15.11 15.59 12.94
C TYR A 150 14.09 14.94 12.00
N PHE A 151 14.34 13.69 11.64
CA PHE A 151 13.39 12.90 10.84
C PHE A 151 12.22 12.48 11.71
N HIS A 152 11.01 12.89 11.34
CA HIS A 152 9.76 12.43 11.92
C HIS A 152 8.78 12.19 10.78
N TYR A 153 8.45 10.92 10.54
CA TYR A 153 7.55 10.52 9.46
C TYR A 153 6.16 11.13 9.70
N ASN A 154 5.71 12.00 8.79
CA ASN A 154 4.51 12.80 8.98
C ASN A 154 3.71 12.92 7.68
N SER A 155 2.59 12.20 7.60
CA SER A 155 1.73 12.18 6.42
C SER A 155 0.97 13.49 6.23
N HIS A 156 0.55 14.13 7.32
CA HIS A 156 -0.09 15.45 7.28
C HIS A 156 0.89 16.57 6.85
N GLY A 157 2.18 16.42 7.13
CA GLY A 157 3.24 17.27 6.54
C GLY A 157 3.28 17.15 5.02
N THR A 158 3.06 15.94 4.47
CA THR A 158 2.93 15.75 3.02
C THR A 158 1.63 16.34 2.47
N TYR A 159 0.53 16.27 3.22
CA TYR A 159 -0.71 16.96 2.88
C TYR A 159 -0.51 18.47 2.72
N LEU A 160 0.28 19.10 3.59
CA LEU A 160 0.64 20.52 3.44
C LEU A 160 1.37 20.78 2.11
N ALA A 161 2.29 19.89 1.69
CA ALA A 161 2.96 20.01 0.40
C ALA A 161 1.98 19.88 -0.79
N SER A 162 1.04 18.93 -0.72
CA SER A 162 -0.06 18.81 -1.70
C SER A 162 -0.89 20.10 -1.77
N ARG A 163 -1.25 20.66 -0.61
CA ARG A 163 -2.00 21.91 -0.52
C ARG A 163 -1.23 23.11 -1.04
N MET A 164 0.08 23.19 -0.80
CA MET A 164 0.95 24.23 -1.37
C MET A 164 0.92 24.18 -2.89
N VAL A 165 1.06 23.00 -3.50
CA VAL A 165 0.94 22.84 -4.96
C VAL A 165 -0.43 23.27 -5.44
N GLN A 166 -1.51 22.81 -4.79
CA GLN A 166 -2.87 23.21 -5.18
C GLN A 166 -3.09 24.73 -5.11
N LYS A 167 -2.56 25.38 -4.07
CA LYS A 167 -2.66 26.83 -3.89
C LYS A 167 -2.05 27.60 -5.06
N VAL A 168 -0.86 27.21 -5.50
CA VAL A 168 -0.12 27.93 -6.56
C VAL A 168 -0.54 27.50 -7.97
N ALA A 169 -0.98 26.25 -8.15
CA ALA A 169 -1.41 25.72 -9.45
C ALA A 169 -2.90 25.93 -9.74
N GLY A 170 -3.71 26.20 -8.72
CA GLY A 170 -5.17 26.39 -8.86
C GLY A 170 -5.96 25.10 -9.11
N MET A 171 -5.34 23.93 -8.95
CA MET A 171 -5.96 22.60 -9.11
C MET A 171 -5.28 21.58 -8.20
N ASN A 172 -5.97 20.50 -7.83
CA ASN A 172 -5.37 19.46 -6.99
C ASN A 172 -4.21 18.73 -7.70
N ILE A 173 -3.35 18.06 -6.92
CA ILE A 173 -2.15 17.40 -7.47
C ILE A 173 -2.46 16.26 -8.46
N ARG A 174 -3.60 15.58 -8.33
CA ARG A 174 -4.02 14.56 -9.31
C ARG A 174 -4.23 15.20 -10.67
N ASP A 175 -5.07 16.22 -10.73
CA ASP A 175 -5.43 16.93 -11.96
C ASP A 175 -4.21 17.69 -12.52
N TYR A 176 -3.32 18.18 -11.65
CA TYR A 176 -2.05 18.79 -12.01
C TYR A 176 -1.10 17.80 -12.71
N LEU A 177 -1.01 16.56 -12.20
CA LEU A 177 -0.16 15.49 -12.73
C LEU A 177 -0.73 14.82 -13.99
N MET A 178 -2.03 14.95 -14.27
CA MET A 178 -2.66 14.31 -15.44
C MET A 178 -1.91 14.62 -16.75
N PRO A 179 -1.86 15.87 -17.24
CA PRO A 179 -1.20 16.17 -18.52
C PRO A 179 0.32 16.06 -18.46
N ARG A 180 0.91 16.15 -17.25
CA ARG A 180 2.36 16.20 -17.03
C ARG A 180 2.99 14.82 -16.97
N MET A 181 2.28 13.83 -16.43
CA MET A 181 2.85 12.52 -16.13
C MET A 181 1.87 11.39 -16.40
N PHE A 182 0.66 11.40 -15.83
CA PHE A 182 -0.24 10.24 -15.94
C PHE A 182 -0.65 9.96 -17.39
N ASP A 183 -1.03 10.99 -18.16
CA ASP A 183 -1.40 10.83 -19.58
C ASP A 183 -0.22 10.33 -20.42
N LYS A 184 1.01 10.78 -20.10
CA LYS A 184 2.25 10.38 -20.79
C LYS A 184 2.58 8.90 -20.55
N LEU A 185 2.36 8.43 -19.33
CA LEU A 185 2.49 7.02 -18.97
C LEU A 185 1.27 6.17 -19.42
N GLY A 186 0.21 6.81 -19.91
CA GLY A 186 -1.05 6.13 -20.24
C GLY A 186 -1.76 5.57 -19.01
N ILE A 187 -1.54 6.18 -17.85
CA ILE A 187 -2.26 5.91 -16.60
C ILE A 187 -3.59 6.66 -16.68
N LYS A 188 -4.70 5.93 -16.56
CA LYS A 188 -6.02 6.56 -16.52
C LYS A 188 -6.14 7.43 -15.28
N LYS A 189 -6.98 8.47 -15.34
CA LYS A 189 -7.21 9.36 -14.20
C LYS A 189 -7.47 8.55 -12.92
N PRO A 190 -6.51 8.52 -11.97
CA PRO A 190 -6.63 7.66 -10.80
C PRO A 190 -7.55 8.31 -9.78
N ASP A 191 -8.11 7.51 -8.89
CA ASP A 191 -8.73 8.06 -7.70
C ASP A 191 -7.65 8.52 -6.72
N TRP A 192 -7.90 9.66 -6.09
CA TRP A 192 -7.05 10.19 -5.03
C TRP A 192 -7.93 10.80 -3.97
N ASP A 193 -7.92 10.24 -2.75
CA ASP A 193 -8.69 10.76 -1.63
C ASP A 193 -8.42 12.25 -1.42
N THR A 194 -9.48 12.98 -1.08
CA THR A 194 -9.43 14.41 -0.80
C THR A 194 -10.03 14.72 0.56
N CYS A 195 -9.48 15.72 1.24
CA CYS A 195 -10.16 16.34 2.37
C CYS A 195 -11.46 17.05 1.92
N PRO A 196 -12.33 17.49 2.83
CA PRO A 196 -13.55 18.23 2.49
C PRO A 196 -13.34 19.49 1.64
N GLN A 197 -12.14 20.08 1.67
CA GLN A 197 -11.75 21.25 0.87
C GLN A 197 -11.29 20.87 -0.56
N GLY A 198 -11.37 19.59 -0.94
CA GLY A 198 -10.97 19.08 -2.26
C GLY A 198 -9.46 18.99 -2.48
N VAL A 199 -8.64 19.11 -1.43
CA VAL A 199 -7.19 18.92 -1.48
C VAL A 199 -6.90 17.42 -1.43
N CYS A 200 -6.19 16.90 -2.43
CA CYS A 200 -5.72 15.51 -2.39
C CYS A 200 -4.84 15.30 -1.16
N CYS A 201 -5.03 14.17 -0.47
CA CYS A 201 -4.32 13.84 0.76
C CYS A 201 -2.79 13.90 0.59
N GLY A 202 -2.27 13.52 -0.58
CA GLY A 202 -0.84 13.56 -0.92
C GLY A 202 -0.02 12.47 -0.23
N GLY A 203 -0.12 12.41 1.10
CA GLY A 203 0.53 11.41 1.94
C GLY A 203 -0.04 10.00 1.82
N TRP A 204 -1.28 9.88 1.34
CA TRP A 204 -2.01 8.63 1.13
C TRP A 204 -3.11 8.83 0.08
N GLY A 205 -3.92 7.78 -0.13
CA GLY A 205 -5.19 7.88 -0.85
C GLY A 205 -5.10 7.81 -2.36
N LEU A 206 -3.92 7.62 -2.96
CA LEU A 206 -3.80 7.30 -4.39
C LEU A 206 -4.22 5.84 -4.64
N HIS A 207 -5.03 5.60 -5.67
CA HIS A 207 -5.40 4.27 -6.13
C HIS A 207 -4.88 4.04 -7.55
N ILE A 208 -3.92 3.13 -7.71
CA ILE A 208 -3.34 2.75 -9.02
C ILE A 208 -3.02 1.26 -9.03
N ALA A 209 -2.90 0.68 -10.23
CA ALA A 209 -2.55 -0.73 -10.38
C ALA A 209 -1.03 -0.95 -10.28
N SER A 210 -0.59 -2.17 -9.94
CA SER A 210 0.85 -2.48 -9.88
C SER A 210 1.55 -2.31 -11.23
N SER A 211 0.85 -2.50 -12.36
CA SER A 211 1.38 -2.17 -13.69
C SER A 211 1.63 -0.66 -13.89
N ASP A 212 0.85 0.21 -13.27
CA ASP A 212 1.05 1.66 -13.31
C ASP A 212 2.16 2.11 -12.34
N ILE A 213 2.31 1.43 -11.21
CA ILE A 213 3.50 1.58 -10.34
C ILE A 213 4.77 1.22 -11.14
N ALA A 214 4.75 0.12 -11.90
CA ALA A 214 5.89 -0.32 -12.70
C ALA A 214 6.28 0.73 -13.77
N LYS A 215 5.31 1.39 -14.41
CA LYS A 215 5.57 2.51 -15.33
C LYS A 215 6.21 3.70 -14.62
N PHE A 216 5.71 4.05 -13.43
CA PHE A 216 6.32 5.11 -12.61
C PHE A 216 7.76 4.76 -12.23
N GLY A 217 8.02 3.54 -11.76
CA GLY A 217 9.37 3.07 -11.46
C GLY A 217 10.29 3.08 -12.68
N GLN A 218 9.81 2.67 -13.85
CA GLN A 218 10.59 2.71 -15.09
C GLN A 218 10.92 4.15 -15.52
N LEU A 219 9.99 5.11 -15.31
CA LEU A 219 10.22 6.53 -15.54
C LEU A 219 11.29 7.09 -14.59
N LEU A 220 11.29 6.67 -13.32
CA LEU A 220 12.35 7.01 -12.36
C LEU A 220 13.70 6.45 -12.81
N LEU A 221 13.75 5.16 -13.15
CA LEU A 221 14.94 4.47 -13.63
C LEU A 221 15.52 5.12 -14.91
N GLN A 222 14.67 5.72 -15.75
CA GLN A 222 15.06 6.45 -16.94
C GLN A 222 15.34 7.94 -16.69
N HIS A 223 15.52 8.35 -15.44
CA HIS A 223 15.84 9.73 -15.03
C HIS A 223 14.85 10.75 -15.61
N GLY A 224 13.56 10.37 -15.66
CA GLY A 224 12.49 11.23 -16.17
C GLY A 224 12.26 11.19 -17.67
N MET A 225 13.00 10.38 -18.43
CA MET A 225 12.75 10.17 -19.85
C MET A 225 11.70 9.08 -20.05
N TRP A 226 10.82 9.25 -21.04
CA TRP A 226 9.83 8.27 -21.44
C TRP A 226 9.62 8.33 -22.95
N GLU A 227 9.85 7.23 -23.66
CA GLU A 227 9.74 7.18 -25.13
C GLU A 227 10.51 8.30 -25.87
N GLY A 228 11.63 8.75 -25.30
CA GLY A 228 12.45 9.83 -25.85
C GLY A 228 11.97 11.25 -25.53
N GLU A 229 10.85 11.42 -24.82
CA GLU A 229 10.38 12.69 -24.27
C GLU A 229 10.79 12.83 -22.80
N ARG A 230 11.20 14.04 -22.37
CA ARG A 230 11.41 14.33 -20.95
C ARG A 230 10.05 14.58 -20.29
N VAL A 231 9.65 13.69 -19.40
CA VAL A 231 8.41 13.77 -18.62
C VAL A 231 8.68 14.41 -17.26
N LEU A 232 9.62 13.89 -16.47
CA LEU A 232 9.98 14.51 -15.18
C LEU A 232 11.01 15.63 -15.37
N PRO A 233 11.00 16.67 -14.52
CA PRO A 233 11.99 17.73 -14.59
C PRO A 233 13.42 17.19 -14.51
N GLU A 234 14.32 17.80 -15.27
CA GLU A 234 15.73 17.41 -15.28
C GLU A 234 16.36 17.57 -13.89
N GLY A 235 17.11 16.57 -13.43
CA GLY A 235 17.74 16.56 -12.10
C GLY A 235 16.80 16.27 -10.94
N TRP A 236 15.47 16.16 -11.18
CA TRP A 236 14.52 15.94 -10.09
C TRP A 236 14.65 14.55 -9.47
N VAL A 237 14.83 13.50 -10.29
CA VAL A 237 14.94 12.12 -9.77
C VAL A 237 16.14 12.03 -8.83
N GLU A 238 17.31 12.48 -9.28
CA GLU A 238 18.56 12.46 -8.52
C GLU A 238 18.42 13.24 -7.20
N ASN A 239 17.80 14.42 -7.26
CA ASN A 239 17.56 15.22 -6.07
C ASN A 239 16.57 14.54 -5.12
N ALA A 240 15.44 14.05 -5.65
CA ALA A 240 14.39 13.46 -4.84
C ALA A 240 14.82 12.15 -4.17
N THR A 241 15.71 11.38 -4.81
CA THR A 241 16.22 10.12 -4.28
C THR A 241 17.55 10.26 -3.56
N SER A 242 18.10 11.47 -3.39
CA SER A 242 19.29 11.72 -2.57
C SER A 242 18.94 11.74 -1.08
N VAL A 243 19.89 11.41 -0.20
CA VAL A 243 19.69 11.50 1.26
C VAL A 243 19.64 12.97 1.67
N HIS A 244 18.46 13.44 2.10
CA HIS A 244 18.26 14.77 2.67
C HIS A 244 18.23 14.77 4.20
N ILE A 245 17.89 13.63 4.81
CA ILE A 245 17.88 13.49 6.27
C ILE A 245 18.19 12.04 6.71
N SER A 246 18.81 11.91 7.88
CA SER A 246 19.05 10.61 8.50
C SER A 246 17.82 10.13 9.28
N ASN A 247 17.42 8.88 9.04
CA ASN A 247 16.38 8.16 9.76
C ASN A 247 16.94 7.11 10.74
N ALA A 248 18.26 7.08 10.95
CA ALA A 248 18.96 6.06 11.74
C ALA A 248 18.51 5.95 13.20
N HIS A 249 17.94 7.02 13.76
CA HIS A 249 17.49 7.01 15.16
C HIS A 249 16.16 6.25 15.34
N HIS A 250 15.40 5.99 14.28
CA HIS A 250 14.18 5.16 14.32
C HIS A 250 14.51 3.67 14.27
N ASN A 251 15.52 3.27 13.50
CA ASN A 251 16.01 1.90 13.45
C ASN A 251 17.55 1.92 13.40
N PRO A 252 18.25 1.58 14.50
CA PRO A 252 19.71 1.67 14.56
C PRO A 252 20.43 0.52 13.85
N ASP A 253 19.71 -0.49 13.37
CA ASP A 253 20.32 -1.62 12.66
C ASP A 253 20.93 -1.15 11.35
N PRO A 254 22.27 -1.22 11.17
CA PRO A 254 22.92 -0.78 9.94
C PRO A 254 22.59 -1.68 8.75
N ASP A 255 22.04 -2.88 8.94
CA ASP A 255 21.65 -3.79 7.85
C ASP A 255 20.15 -3.70 7.51
N SER A 256 19.44 -2.75 8.12
CA SER A 256 18.03 -2.45 7.83
C SER A 256 17.88 -1.42 6.71
N ASP A 257 16.92 -1.64 5.80
CA ASP A 257 16.53 -0.65 4.79
C ASP A 257 15.90 0.62 5.42
N TRP A 258 15.46 0.56 6.68
CA TRP A 258 14.93 1.70 7.43
C TRP A 258 16.03 2.61 8.02
N ASN A 259 17.30 2.28 7.77
CA ASN A 259 18.47 3.01 8.27
C ASN A 259 19.42 3.44 7.13
N LYS A 260 18.85 3.92 6.02
CA LYS A 260 19.62 4.30 4.82
C LYS A 260 19.45 5.77 4.43
N GLY A 261 18.70 6.51 5.23
CA GLY A 261 18.32 7.89 4.95
C GLY A 261 17.03 8.01 4.16
N TYR A 262 16.52 9.24 4.12
CA TYR A 262 15.29 9.59 3.44
C TYR A 262 15.52 10.77 2.49
N GLY A 263 14.93 10.67 1.30
CA GLY A 263 14.95 11.72 0.28
C GLY A 263 13.68 12.56 0.29
N TYR A 264 13.32 13.16 -0.84
CA TYR A 264 12.03 13.82 -1.00
C TYR A 264 10.95 12.80 -1.32
N GLN A 265 10.41 12.21 -0.26
CA GLN A 265 9.37 11.18 -0.31
C GLN A 265 9.81 9.85 -0.94
N PHE A 266 11.09 9.51 -0.75
CA PHE A 266 11.68 8.24 -1.13
C PHE A 266 12.55 7.69 0.01
N TRP A 267 12.38 6.42 0.34
CA TRP A 267 13.30 5.72 1.22
C TRP A 267 14.54 5.30 0.44
N ARG A 268 15.73 5.54 0.99
CA ARG A 268 16.91 4.80 0.53
C ARG A 268 16.83 3.38 1.05
N CYS A 269 17.49 2.47 0.35
CA CYS A 269 17.61 1.08 0.75
C CYS A 269 19.09 0.68 0.76
N ARG A 270 19.36 -0.54 1.22
CA ARG A 270 20.60 -1.26 0.97
C ARG A 270 20.87 -1.34 -0.54
N PHE A 271 22.11 -1.70 -0.87
CA PHE A 271 22.54 -1.95 -2.26
C PHE A 271 22.39 -0.72 -3.19
N GLY A 272 22.33 0.50 -2.65
CA GLY A 272 22.20 1.71 -3.47
C GLY A 272 20.80 1.91 -4.08
N ARG A 273 19.81 1.11 -3.69
CA ARG A 273 18.43 1.21 -4.19
C ARG A 273 17.65 2.33 -3.50
N TYR A 274 16.52 2.69 -4.07
CA TYR A 274 15.52 3.54 -3.43
C TYR A 274 14.11 3.01 -3.70
N ARG A 275 13.16 3.41 -2.84
CA ARG A 275 11.77 2.98 -2.99
C ARG A 275 10.75 4.04 -2.59
N GLY A 276 9.62 4.00 -3.27
CA GLY A 276 8.35 4.42 -2.72
C GLY A 276 7.75 3.26 -1.90
N ASP A 277 7.12 3.58 -0.76
CA ASP A 277 6.74 2.60 0.26
C ASP A 277 5.37 2.94 0.84
N GLY A 278 4.42 2.04 0.65
CA GLY A 278 3.07 2.09 1.16
C GLY A 278 2.84 0.99 2.21
N MET A 279 2.01 1.32 3.20
CA MET A 279 1.59 0.38 4.24
C MET A 279 1.07 -0.92 3.63
N PHE A 280 1.32 -2.03 4.33
CA PHE A 280 1.00 -3.38 3.91
C PHE A 280 1.75 -3.92 2.68
N GLY A 281 2.84 -3.28 2.24
CA GLY A 281 3.71 -3.82 1.18
C GLY A 281 3.50 -3.23 -0.22
N GLN A 282 3.06 -1.97 -0.32
CA GLN A 282 2.90 -1.35 -1.64
C GLN A 282 4.23 -0.72 -2.04
N TYR A 283 4.96 -1.35 -2.95
CA TYR A 283 6.32 -0.93 -3.27
C TYR A 283 6.51 -0.51 -4.72
N CYS A 284 7.36 0.49 -4.89
CA CYS A 284 8.06 0.78 -6.13
C CYS A 284 9.56 0.81 -5.80
N VAL A 285 10.28 -0.28 -6.03
CA VAL A 285 11.72 -0.37 -5.75
C VAL A 285 12.49 -0.23 -7.06
N VAL A 286 13.51 0.64 -7.08
CA VAL A 286 14.35 0.91 -8.24
C VAL A 286 15.80 0.58 -7.92
N ASP A 287 16.43 -0.18 -8.81
CA ASP A 287 17.86 -0.51 -8.81
C ASP A 287 18.47 -0.02 -10.14
N GLU A 288 19.16 1.12 -10.07
CA GLU A 288 19.80 1.74 -11.24
C GLU A 288 21.00 0.93 -11.74
N GLU A 289 21.73 0.25 -10.85
CA GLU A 289 22.88 -0.57 -11.23
C GLU A 289 22.44 -1.81 -12.03
N LYS A 290 21.32 -2.42 -11.64
CA LYS A 290 20.75 -3.58 -12.33
C LYS A 290 19.83 -3.24 -13.51
N ASP A 291 19.54 -1.95 -13.73
CA ASP A 291 18.54 -1.46 -14.69
C ASP A 291 17.17 -2.15 -14.49
N MET A 292 16.72 -2.16 -13.23
CA MET A 292 15.63 -3.03 -12.77
C MET A 292 14.63 -2.30 -11.86
N VAL A 293 13.36 -2.63 -12.00
CA VAL A 293 12.26 -2.13 -11.17
C VAL A 293 11.42 -3.31 -10.68
N VAL A 294 11.05 -3.28 -9.41
CA VAL A 294 10.07 -4.19 -8.84
C VAL A 294 8.92 -3.38 -8.26
N ALA A 295 7.72 -3.59 -8.81
CA ALA A 295 6.48 -3.03 -8.30
C ALA A 295 5.68 -4.10 -7.56
N VAL A 296 5.19 -3.79 -6.36
CA VAL A 296 4.46 -4.74 -5.50
C VAL A 296 3.17 -4.10 -5.00
N THR A 297 2.12 -4.91 -4.96
CA THR A 297 0.94 -4.69 -4.12
C THR A 297 0.75 -5.92 -3.24
N ALA A 298 0.33 -5.70 -2.00
CA ALA A 298 0.23 -6.75 -1.00
C ALA A 298 -0.72 -6.39 0.15
N GLY A 299 -1.05 -7.39 0.97
CA GLY A 299 -1.62 -7.28 2.31
C GLY A 299 -0.65 -7.88 3.32
N CYS A 300 0.52 -7.26 3.51
CA CYS A 300 1.63 -7.80 4.30
C CYS A 300 1.88 -7.00 5.59
N ASN A 301 1.74 -7.63 6.76
CA ASN A 301 2.10 -6.99 8.05
C ASN A 301 3.60 -7.12 8.39
N ARG A 302 4.37 -7.90 7.62
CA ARG A 302 5.79 -8.19 7.85
C ARG A 302 6.67 -7.57 6.76
N ILE A 303 6.52 -6.26 6.60
CA ILE A 303 7.13 -5.46 5.54
C ILE A 303 8.65 -5.60 5.42
N ASP A 304 9.36 -5.82 6.53
CA ASP A 304 10.81 -6.07 6.52
C ASP A 304 11.16 -7.38 5.79
N THR A 305 10.45 -8.46 6.14
CA THR A 305 10.64 -9.77 5.52
C THR A 305 10.25 -9.75 4.04
N GLU A 306 9.18 -9.01 3.71
CA GLU A 306 8.75 -8.82 2.33
C GLU A 306 9.85 -8.16 1.50
N LEU A 307 10.41 -7.06 2.00
CA LEU A 307 11.46 -6.31 1.31
C LEU A 307 12.76 -7.12 1.18
N ASP A 308 13.15 -7.88 2.21
CA ASP A 308 14.27 -8.82 2.12
C ASP A 308 14.10 -9.82 0.98
N TRP A 309 12.89 -10.37 0.80
CA TRP A 309 12.60 -11.33 -0.26
C TRP A 309 12.58 -10.71 -1.65
N VAL A 310 12.11 -9.46 -1.76
CA VAL A 310 12.24 -8.67 -2.99
C VAL A 310 13.71 -8.51 -3.37
N HIS A 311 14.59 -8.24 -2.41
CA HIS A 311 16.02 -8.15 -2.67
C HIS A 311 16.64 -9.51 -3.03
N GLU A 312 16.46 -10.54 -2.20
CA GLU A 312 17.13 -11.84 -2.31
C GLU A 312 16.65 -12.68 -3.50
N TYR A 313 15.36 -12.61 -3.86
CA TYR A 313 14.79 -13.52 -4.86
C TYR A 313 14.37 -12.84 -6.15
N LEU A 314 14.11 -11.53 -6.14
CA LEU A 314 13.75 -10.80 -7.36
C LEU A 314 14.96 -10.06 -7.91
N PHE A 315 15.54 -9.12 -7.15
CA PHE A 315 16.69 -8.36 -7.66
C PHE A 315 17.94 -9.22 -7.86
N ASP A 316 18.29 -10.07 -6.90
CA ASP A 316 19.48 -10.92 -7.02
C ASP A 316 19.33 -12.00 -8.11
N ALA A 317 18.10 -12.27 -8.58
CA ALA A 317 17.88 -13.12 -9.75
C ALA A 317 18.51 -12.55 -11.03
N ALA A 318 18.83 -11.25 -11.07
CA ALA A 318 19.59 -10.62 -12.15
C ALA A 318 21.07 -11.08 -12.20
N ASP A 319 21.59 -11.58 -11.08
CA ASP A 319 22.99 -12.03 -10.92
C ASP A 319 23.11 -13.56 -10.80
N MET A 320 21.98 -14.28 -10.73
CA MET A 320 21.94 -15.73 -10.65
C MET A 320 22.19 -16.39 -12.01
N GLU A 321 22.68 -17.63 -11.99
CA GLU A 321 22.67 -18.50 -13.17
C GLU A 321 21.24 -18.65 -13.72
N GLU A 322 21.12 -18.77 -15.05
CA GLU A 322 19.82 -19.00 -15.69
C GLU A 322 19.12 -20.25 -15.13
N GLY A 323 17.79 -20.22 -15.13
CA GLY A 323 17.01 -21.42 -14.82
C GLY A 323 17.22 -22.50 -15.88
N THR A 324 17.14 -23.76 -15.47
CA THR A 324 17.05 -24.89 -16.40
C THR A 324 15.74 -24.82 -17.18
N GLU A 325 15.66 -25.48 -18.34
CA GLU A 325 14.40 -25.55 -19.11
C GLU A 325 13.22 -26.09 -18.29
N ALA A 326 13.49 -27.02 -17.37
CA ALA A 326 12.48 -27.54 -16.45
C ALA A 326 11.96 -26.45 -15.48
N GLU A 327 12.85 -25.64 -14.90
CA GLU A 327 12.47 -24.52 -14.02
C GLU A 327 11.73 -23.42 -14.78
N LYS A 328 12.13 -23.12 -16.02
CA LYS A 328 11.43 -22.16 -16.90
C LYS A 328 9.99 -22.57 -17.18
N LEU A 329 9.79 -23.84 -17.57
CA LEU A 329 8.46 -24.41 -17.84
C LEU A 329 7.62 -24.55 -16.56
N GLU A 330 8.25 -24.89 -15.43
CA GLU A 330 7.57 -24.93 -14.13
C GLU A 330 7.07 -23.53 -13.73
N LEU A 331 7.91 -22.50 -13.87
CA LEU A 331 7.51 -21.13 -13.59
C LEU A 331 6.38 -20.66 -14.50
N GLU A 332 6.48 -20.90 -15.81
CA GLU A 332 5.42 -20.56 -16.79
C GLU A 332 4.08 -21.20 -16.41
N ALA A 333 4.10 -22.48 -16.03
CA ALA A 333 2.91 -23.20 -15.58
C ALA A 333 2.37 -22.65 -14.24
N LEU A 334 3.24 -22.37 -13.28
CA LEU A 334 2.86 -21.87 -11.96
C LEU A 334 2.22 -20.49 -12.04
N LEU A 335 2.80 -19.56 -12.81
CA LEU A 335 2.28 -18.19 -12.94
C LEU A 335 0.92 -18.13 -13.64
N LYS A 336 0.62 -19.09 -14.52
CA LYS A 336 -0.64 -19.12 -15.28
C LYS A 336 -1.86 -19.33 -14.38
N ASP A 337 -1.74 -20.21 -13.40
CA ASP A 337 -2.84 -20.62 -12.51
C ASP A 337 -2.58 -20.18 -11.04
N LEU A 338 -1.73 -19.16 -10.84
CA LEU A 338 -1.33 -18.70 -9.52
C LEU A 338 -2.51 -18.05 -8.79
N ALA A 339 -2.91 -18.64 -7.67
CA ALA A 339 -3.96 -18.12 -6.82
C ALA A 339 -3.76 -18.54 -5.37
N TYR A 340 -4.28 -17.74 -4.44
CA TYR A 340 -4.43 -18.21 -3.08
C TYR A 340 -5.51 -19.30 -3.00
N PRO A 341 -5.35 -20.30 -2.13
CA PRO A 341 -6.32 -21.38 -2.00
C PRO A 341 -7.71 -20.86 -1.63
N VAL A 342 -8.73 -21.28 -2.37
CA VAL A 342 -10.13 -21.08 -2.00
C VAL A 342 -10.58 -22.29 -1.16
N PRO A 343 -11.08 -22.09 0.07
CA PRO A 343 -11.53 -23.19 0.90
C PRO A 343 -12.72 -23.88 0.20
N SER A 344 -12.76 -25.20 0.28
CA SER A 344 -13.82 -26.02 -0.33
C SER A 344 -14.29 -27.10 0.66
N GLY A 345 -15.28 -27.91 0.25
CA GLY A 345 -15.84 -28.96 1.08
C GLY A 345 -17.18 -28.59 1.72
N ARG A 346 -17.94 -29.63 2.09
CA ARG A 346 -19.32 -29.49 2.59
C ARG A 346 -19.38 -29.71 4.10
N GLY A 347 -20.17 -28.87 4.75
CA GLY A 347 -20.53 -29.05 6.15
C GLY A 347 -21.63 -30.09 6.30
N GLU A 348 -21.72 -30.70 7.48
CA GLU A 348 -22.80 -31.65 7.80
C GLU A 348 -24.10 -30.93 8.21
N ARG A 349 -24.02 -29.64 8.57
CA ARG A 349 -25.13 -28.82 9.05
C ARG A 349 -24.94 -27.35 8.68
N ALA A 350 -26.04 -26.60 8.71
CA ALA A 350 -26.01 -25.14 8.57
C ALA A 350 -25.39 -24.47 9.80
N VAL A 351 -24.72 -23.34 9.59
CA VAL A 351 -24.07 -22.52 10.62
C VAL A 351 -24.96 -21.33 10.94
N ASN A 352 -25.62 -21.35 12.09
CA ASN A 352 -26.51 -20.27 12.52
C ASN A 352 -26.29 -19.95 13.99
N GLY A 353 -25.96 -18.70 14.29
CA GLY A 353 -25.74 -18.32 15.68
C GLY A 353 -24.95 -17.05 15.84
N THR A 354 -24.64 -16.74 17.09
CA THR A 354 -23.90 -15.54 17.45
C THR A 354 -22.71 -15.93 18.29
N LEU A 355 -21.55 -15.42 17.89
CA LEU A 355 -20.30 -15.50 18.62
C LEU A 355 -19.86 -14.09 19.03
N VAL A 356 -19.15 -13.99 20.14
CA VAL A 356 -18.64 -12.74 20.69
C VAL A 356 -17.15 -12.88 20.92
N LEU A 357 -16.40 -11.93 20.39
CA LEU A 357 -15.02 -11.66 20.77
C LEU A 357 -15.01 -10.40 21.63
N GLU A 358 -14.47 -10.49 22.84
CA GLU A 358 -14.25 -9.33 23.70
C GLU A 358 -12.81 -9.37 24.20
N ASN A 359 -12.04 -8.33 23.89
CA ASN A 359 -10.64 -8.19 24.26
C ASN A 359 -10.35 -6.73 24.68
N GLU A 360 -9.08 -6.41 24.93
CA GLU A 360 -8.66 -5.05 25.31
C GLU A 360 -8.94 -3.99 24.22
N GLU A 361 -9.08 -4.42 22.96
CA GLU A 361 -9.37 -3.55 21.81
C GLU A 361 -10.88 -3.28 21.63
N GLY A 362 -11.72 -4.00 22.35
CA GLY A 362 -13.16 -3.80 22.38
C GLY A 362 -13.96 -5.08 22.19
N LYS A 363 -15.21 -4.92 21.76
CA LYS A 363 -16.15 -6.01 21.55
C LYS A 363 -16.49 -6.13 20.07
N THR A 364 -16.50 -7.34 19.56
CA THR A 364 -17.01 -7.68 18.24
C THR A 364 -18.03 -8.82 18.34
N VAL A 365 -19.23 -8.59 17.82
CA VAL A 365 -20.30 -9.59 17.74
C VAL A 365 -20.36 -10.10 16.31
N LEU A 366 -20.26 -11.42 16.16
CA LEU A 366 -20.32 -12.13 14.89
C LEU A 366 -21.65 -12.88 14.81
N THR A 367 -22.48 -12.58 13.82
CA THR A 367 -23.73 -13.30 13.56
C THR A 367 -23.64 -14.06 12.26
N PHE A 368 -23.76 -15.39 12.35
CA PHE A 368 -23.79 -16.31 11.23
C PHE A 368 -25.24 -16.62 10.87
N ALA A 369 -25.56 -16.54 9.59
CA ALA A 369 -26.83 -16.98 9.04
C ALA A 369 -26.58 -17.82 7.78
N GLN A 370 -27.16 -19.02 7.75
CA GLN A 370 -27.08 -19.95 6.63
C GLN A 370 -28.38 -20.76 6.53
N GLN A 371 -29.02 -20.76 5.36
CA GLN A 371 -30.33 -21.39 5.16
C GLN A 371 -30.28 -22.92 5.31
N ASP A 372 -29.32 -23.56 4.65
CA ASP A 372 -29.00 -24.98 4.73
C ASP A 372 -27.49 -25.19 4.48
N ALA A 373 -26.99 -26.42 4.63
CA ALA A 373 -25.54 -26.70 4.57
C ALA A 373 -24.89 -26.43 3.20
N ASP A 374 -25.69 -26.36 2.12
CA ASP A 374 -25.24 -26.13 0.75
C ASP A 374 -25.41 -24.65 0.32
N SER A 375 -25.98 -23.80 1.19
CA SER A 375 -26.24 -22.38 0.91
C SER A 375 -25.08 -21.48 1.31
N ASP A 376 -24.97 -20.30 0.69
CA ASP A 376 -24.00 -19.27 1.06
C ASP A 376 -24.12 -18.88 2.56
N ILE A 377 -22.99 -18.61 3.20
CA ILE A 377 -22.94 -18.12 4.59
C ILE A 377 -22.95 -16.59 4.58
N MET A 378 -23.86 -15.99 5.33
CA MET A 378 -23.81 -14.57 5.67
C MET A 378 -23.18 -14.40 7.04
N LEU A 379 -22.07 -13.65 7.12
CA LEU A 379 -21.44 -13.25 8.37
C LEU A 379 -21.60 -11.75 8.56
N THR A 380 -22.26 -11.36 9.64
CA THR A 380 -22.35 -9.97 10.08
C THR A 380 -21.42 -9.75 11.27
N ALA A 381 -20.45 -8.84 11.12
CA ALA A 381 -19.58 -8.38 12.19
C ALA A 381 -20.05 -7.00 12.68
N GLN A 382 -20.28 -6.88 13.98
CA GLN A 382 -20.62 -5.64 14.66
C GLN A 382 -19.53 -5.31 15.67
N ALA A 383 -18.71 -4.31 15.37
CA ALA A 383 -17.59 -3.87 16.20
C ALA A 383 -17.95 -2.63 17.03
N TYR A 384 -17.54 -2.64 18.30
CA TYR A 384 -17.71 -1.57 19.28
C TYR A 384 -16.32 -1.04 19.66
N ALA A 385 -15.83 -0.04 18.91
CA ALA A 385 -14.47 0.47 19.03
C ALA A 385 -14.34 1.66 20.02
N LEU A 386 -15.34 2.55 20.09
CA LEU A 386 -15.36 3.74 20.96
C LEU A 386 -16.75 3.94 21.58
N PRO A 387 -16.88 4.69 22.71
CA PRO A 387 -18.18 4.97 23.33
C PRO A 387 -19.13 5.68 22.35
N GLY A 388 -20.12 4.95 21.84
CA GLY A 388 -21.15 5.47 20.94
C GLY A 388 -20.93 5.21 19.45
N GLU A 389 -19.78 4.65 19.04
CA GLU A 389 -19.52 4.28 17.65
C GLU A 389 -19.67 2.77 17.45
N THR A 390 -20.40 2.39 16.41
CA THR A 390 -20.66 0.99 16.07
C THR A 390 -20.50 0.84 14.56
N ALA A 391 -19.59 -0.03 14.14
CA ALA A 391 -19.42 -0.40 12.74
C ALA A 391 -20.10 -1.76 12.52
N VAL A 392 -20.93 -1.86 11.47
CA VAL A 392 -21.60 -3.10 11.08
C VAL A 392 -21.22 -3.44 9.65
N GLN A 393 -20.75 -4.66 9.43
CA GLN A 393 -20.32 -5.14 8.13
C GLN A 393 -20.86 -6.56 7.89
N THR A 394 -21.49 -6.82 6.74
CA THR A 394 -22.08 -8.12 6.40
C THR A 394 -21.50 -8.69 5.11
N VAL A 395 -20.65 -9.71 5.20
CA VAL A 395 -20.03 -10.35 4.03
C VAL A 395 -20.73 -11.66 3.71
N VAL A 396 -20.97 -11.90 2.42
CA VAL A 396 -21.49 -13.16 1.89
C VAL A 396 -20.33 -14.06 1.45
N PHE A 397 -20.35 -15.32 1.87
CA PHE A 397 -19.33 -16.33 1.57
C PHE A 397 -19.94 -17.47 0.75
N GLY A 398 -19.38 -17.73 -0.44
CA GLY A 398 -19.78 -18.86 -1.29
C GLY A 398 -19.01 -20.14 -1.01
N GLN A 399 -19.62 -21.29 -1.25
CA GLN A 399 -18.98 -22.58 -1.00
C GLN A 399 -17.99 -22.93 -2.12
N GLY A 400 -16.69 -23.00 -1.82
CA GLY A 400 -15.67 -23.34 -2.83
C GLY A 400 -15.44 -22.28 -3.90
N GLU A 401 -16.13 -21.14 -3.82
CA GLU A 401 -16.05 -20.05 -4.79
C GLU A 401 -16.37 -18.70 -4.13
N PHE A 402 -15.79 -17.62 -4.67
CA PHE A 402 -16.00 -16.28 -4.13
C PHE A 402 -17.38 -15.72 -4.46
N ARG A 403 -18.00 -15.08 -3.46
CA ARG A 403 -19.16 -14.20 -3.61
C ARG A 403 -18.72 -12.76 -3.39
N LYS A 404 -19.20 -11.85 -4.24
CA LYS A 404 -18.90 -10.43 -4.12
C LYS A 404 -19.95 -9.72 -3.28
N THR A 405 -19.49 -8.99 -2.27
CA THR A 405 -20.28 -8.05 -1.48
C THR A 405 -19.76 -6.63 -1.72
N ARG A 406 -20.63 -5.69 -2.13
CA ARG A 406 -20.28 -4.28 -2.33
C ARG A 406 -20.70 -3.43 -1.13
N TYR A 407 -19.81 -2.57 -0.66
CA TYR A 407 -20.11 -1.50 0.30
C TYR A 407 -19.96 -0.16 -0.40
N GLU A 408 -21.02 0.63 -0.50
CA GLU A 408 -20.93 1.94 -1.17
C GLU A 408 -20.25 3.00 -0.28
N ASP A 409 -20.45 2.94 1.05
CA ASP A 409 -19.95 3.92 2.02
C ASP A 409 -18.88 3.31 2.95
N ALA A 410 -17.73 2.90 2.39
CA ALA A 410 -16.63 2.35 3.16
C ALA A 410 -15.65 3.46 3.64
N PRO A 411 -15.20 3.45 4.91
CA PRO A 411 -14.15 4.36 5.37
C PRO A 411 -12.89 4.25 4.50
N PHE A 412 -12.31 5.38 4.10
CA PHE A 412 -11.14 5.45 3.21
C PHE A 412 -11.33 4.85 1.81
N CYS A 413 -12.57 4.56 1.40
CA CYS A 413 -12.87 4.14 0.03
C CYS A 413 -14.19 4.79 -0.43
N PRO A 414 -14.15 6.09 -0.79
CA PRO A 414 -15.36 6.88 -1.10
C PRO A 414 -16.08 6.43 -2.38
N THR A 415 -15.42 5.62 -3.21
CA THR A 415 -16.02 4.98 -4.39
C THR A 415 -16.75 3.69 -4.06
N GLY A 416 -16.64 3.21 -2.82
CA GLY A 416 -17.11 1.91 -2.35
C GLY A 416 -16.08 0.79 -2.50
N MET A 417 -16.20 -0.23 -1.64
CA MET A 417 -15.26 -1.35 -1.51
C MET A 417 -15.94 -2.68 -1.86
N ASP A 418 -15.26 -3.52 -2.65
CA ASP A 418 -15.69 -4.90 -2.90
C ASP A 418 -15.00 -5.87 -1.94
N ILE A 419 -15.76 -6.79 -1.36
CA ILE A 419 -15.24 -7.91 -0.57
C ILE A 419 -15.64 -9.22 -1.24
N LEU A 420 -14.65 -10.05 -1.55
CA LEU A 420 -14.82 -11.40 -2.05
C LEU A 420 -14.76 -12.38 -0.88
N GLY A 421 -15.87 -13.06 -0.58
CA GLY A 421 -15.97 -14.06 0.49
C GLY A 421 -16.15 -15.49 -0.05
N ALA A 422 -15.40 -16.45 0.48
CA ALA A 422 -15.59 -17.88 0.21
C ALA A 422 -15.45 -18.71 1.50
N TYR A 423 -16.13 -19.85 1.56
CA TYR A 423 -16.02 -20.80 2.66
C TYR A 423 -15.86 -22.25 2.20
N GLY A 424 -15.35 -23.06 3.11
CA GLY A 424 -15.25 -24.50 2.95
C GLY A 424 -15.13 -25.22 4.27
N TRP A 425 -15.33 -26.54 4.23
CA TRP A 425 -15.25 -27.42 5.38
C TRP A 425 -14.20 -28.50 5.16
N GLN A 426 -13.34 -28.67 6.16
CA GLN A 426 -12.34 -29.74 6.18
C GLN A 426 -12.19 -30.27 7.60
N ASP A 427 -12.29 -31.60 7.77
CA ASP A 427 -12.11 -32.28 9.06
C ASP A 427 -12.94 -31.67 10.21
N GLY A 428 -14.19 -31.30 9.92
CA GLY A 428 -15.12 -30.68 10.89
C GLY A 428 -14.83 -29.21 11.22
N LYS A 429 -13.88 -28.57 10.53
CA LYS A 429 -13.53 -27.16 10.69
C LYS A 429 -14.10 -26.33 9.54
N LEU A 430 -14.63 -25.16 9.85
CA LEU A 430 -15.11 -24.18 8.87
C LEU A 430 -14.03 -23.16 8.59
N THR A 431 -13.60 -23.00 7.35
CA THR A 431 -12.71 -21.92 6.95
C THR A 431 -13.48 -20.87 6.17
N LEU A 432 -13.40 -19.61 6.61
CA LEU A 432 -13.88 -18.43 5.90
C LEU A 432 -12.68 -17.65 5.39
N VAL A 433 -12.66 -17.35 4.09
CA VAL A 433 -11.69 -16.44 3.48
C VAL A 433 -12.40 -15.21 2.92
N ALA A 434 -11.87 -14.03 3.22
CA ALA A 434 -12.30 -12.78 2.60
C ALA A 434 -11.10 -12.02 2.04
N ARG A 435 -11.30 -11.32 0.91
CA ARG A 435 -10.29 -10.51 0.22
C ARG A 435 -10.93 -9.24 -0.34
N THR A 436 -10.26 -8.10 -0.22
CA THR A 436 -10.60 -6.89 -0.97
C THR A 436 -9.73 -6.81 -2.23
N PRO A 437 -10.27 -6.87 -3.46
CA PRO A 437 -9.45 -6.86 -4.68
C PRO A 437 -8.65 -5.55 -4.90
N ASP A 438 -9.19 -4.44 -4.40
CA ASP A 438 -8.69 -3.07 -4.52
C ASP A 438 -7.91 -2.61 -3.28
N GLY A 439 -7.59 -3.53 -2.36
CA GLY A 439 -6.91 -3.19 -1.13
C GLY A 439 -6.23 -4.35 -0.40
N PRO A 440 -5.47 -4.03 0.67
CA PRO A 440 -4.63 -4.99 1.39
C PRO A 440 -5.45 -5.96 2.27
N TYR A 441 -6.75 -5.70 2.45
CA TYR A 441 -7.53 -6.33 3.49
C TYR A 441 -7.86 -7.78 3.15
N SER A 442 -7.51 -8.65 4.08
CA SER A 442 -7.72 -10.09 3.95
C SER A 442 -8.03 -10.73 5.29
N MET A 443 -8.83 -11.78 5.23
CA MET A 443 -9.21 -12.61 6.36
C MET A 443 -9.08 -14.07 5.95
N ASP A 444 -8.36 -14.85 6.75
CA ASP A 444 -8.27 -16.31 6.67
C ASP A 444 -8.56 -16.89 8.05
N ASN A 445 -9.83 -17.15 8.34
CA ASN A 445 -10.28 -17.59 9.66
C ASN A 445 -10.79 -19.03 9.61
N THR A 446 -10.25 -19.88 10.47
CA THR A 446 -10.69 -21.26 10.63
C THR A 446 -11.35 -21.44 11.99
N PHE A 447 -12.62 -21.81 11.98
CA PHE A 447 -13.46 -22.04 13.15
C PHE A 447 -13.48 -23.53 13.49
N ARG A 448 -13.21 -23.84 14.76
CA ARG A 448 -13.32 -25.17 15.37
C ARG A 448 -14.48 -25.18 16.35
N PHE A 449 -15.35 -26.17 16.21
CA PHE A 449 -16.53 -26.34 17.06
C PHE A 449 -16.28 -27.49 18.03
N GLU A 450 -16.10 -27.17 19.31
CA GLU A 450 -15.82 -28.14 20.36
C GLU A 450 -16.94 -28.16 21.42
N GLU A 451 -16.96 -29.17 22.28
CA GLU A 451 -18.02 -29.31 23.31
C GLU A 451 -18.06 -28.11 24.27
N ASP A 452 -16.92 -27.47 24.52
CA ASP A 452 -16.77 -26.39 25.50
C ASP A 452 -16.73 -24.98 24.88
N GLY A 453 -16.90 -24.85 23.56
CA GLY A 453 -16.97 -23.57 22.85
C GLY A 453 -16.55 -23.61 21.39
N VAL A 454 -16.50 -22.42 20.78
CA VAL A 454 -15.99 -22.22 19.42
C VAL A 454 -14.64 -21.52 19.49
N TYR A 455 -13.66 -22.04 18.76
CA TYR A 455 -12.31 -21.47 18.68
C TYR A 455 -12.05 -20.99 17.25
N VAL A 456 -11.36 -19.87 17.11
CA VAL A 456 -10.91 -19.35 15.81
C VAL A 456 -9.37 -19.27 15.77
N ASP A 457 -8.83 -19.82 14.70
CA ASP A 457 -7.44 -19.66 14.29
C ASP A 457 -7.45 -18.74 13.06
N GLY A 458 -6.92 -17.52 13.19
CA GLY A 458 -7.09 -16.44 12.20
C GLY A 458 -5.77 -15.81 11.78
N CYS A 459 -5.58 -15.66 10.47
CA CYS A 459 -4.61 -14.74 9.91
C CYS A 459 -5.40 -13.64 9.20
N SER A 460 -5.19 -12.39 9.60
CA SER A 460 -5.89 -11.27 8.99
C SER A 460 -5.00 -10.05 8.87
N VAL A 461 -5.27 -9.25 7.85
CA VAL A 461 -4.71 -7.92 7.66
C VAL A 461 -5.83 -6.92 7.88
N ALA A 462 -5.72 -6.20 9.00
CA ALA A 462 -6.66 -5.16 9.43
C ALA A 462 -8.13 -5.60 9.66
N PHE A 463 -8.41 -6.91 9.72
CA PHE A 463 -9.62 -7.43 10.37
C PHE A 463 -9.32 -7.80 11.83
N PRO A 464 -10.31 -7.71 12.75
CA PRO A 464 -10.08 -7.93 14.18
C PRO A 464 -10.00 -9.42 14.55
N PHE A 465 -9.14 -10.22 13.91
CA PHE A 465 -9.01 -11.67 14.21
C PHE A 465 -7.63 -12.22 13.80
N ALA A 466 -6.55 -11.67 14.35
CA ALA A 466 -5.22 -12.23 14.17
C ALA A 466 -4.81 -13.00 15.44
N GLY A 467 -4.55 -14.30 15.32
CA GLY A 467 -4.11 -15.13 16.44
C GLY A 467 -4.57 -16.59 16.34
N GLU A 468 -4.03 -17.43 17.22
CA GLU A 468 -4.34 -18.86 17.29
C GLU A 468 -5.10 -19.18 18.58
N GLY A 469 -6.09 -20.06 18.49
CA GLY A 469 -6.83 -20.61 19.63
C GLY A 469 -7.73 -19.61 20.35
N ILE A 470 -8.17 -18.54 19.66
CA ILE A 470 -9.03 -17.51 20.27
C ILE A 470 -10.40 -18.14 20.55
N LYS A 471 -10.77 -18.24 21.83
CA LYS A 471 -12.09 -18.73 22.25
C LYS A 471 -13.14 -17.64 22.05
N LEU A 472 -14.25 -17.99 21.41
CA LEU A 472 -15.38 -17.12 21.18
C LEU A 472 -16.55 -17.53 22.11
N GLU A 473 -17.19 -16.56 22.73
CA GLU A 473 -18.35 -16.80 23.58
C GLU A 473 -19.63 -16.83 22.73
N GLY A 474 -20.54 -17.77 23.00
CA GLY A 474 -21.83 -17.86 22.30
C GLY A 474 -22.14 -19.26 21.81
N SER A 475 -22.99 -19.36 20.80
CA SER A 475 -23.49 -20.65 20.28
C SER A 475 -23.75 -20.58 18.77
N ILE A 476 -23.41 -21.67 18.08
CA ILE A 476 -23.67 -21.95 16.65
C ILE A 476 -24.32 -23.33 16.49
#